data_AF-A0A0G4FGQ3-F1
#
_entry.id   AF-A0A0G4FGQ3-F1
#
_cell.length_a   1.000
_cell.length_b   1.000
_cell.length_c   1.000
_cell.angle_alpha   90.00
_cell.angle_beta   90.00
_cell.angle_gamma   90.00
#
_symmetry.space_group_name_H-M   'P 1'
#
loop_
_entity.id
_entity.type
_entity.pdbx_description
1 polymer ?
#
loop_
_entity_poly.entity_id
_entity_poly.type
_entity_poly.pdbx_seq_one_letter_code
_entity_poly.pdbx_strand_id
1 'polypeptide(L)'
;MAVPSLAEATRDYLAECIADDAIEPMSTLTFGIRVGQASLFVLVGLFYWTRFPDPHVKDDRLAVFSMCTSLNGYIMLFSGCHNLIMLSQADDVIFSNCTRNDLGRFVQFVITCPLLAWQVSLLARSKMQRQVELVLCTFLMLVMGLWANAIPEYHYRMMAFGIGLLFFTLLVINLDWAVRETSENKESLFKGRSHMRGICVCVVVTWITFPIAWLIGPNGVRAIPGQAEVIVLSCMDLISKLSFSAYVYYVRTSWSNTLLAERRASAMAASSGIEPPPLQHLTSPVTGLPRDHIRSGLGYEGHKEGEEENENNSGVLVLAPGAEVEK
;
A
#
# COMPACT_ATOMS: atom_id res chain seq x y z
N MET A 1 33.11 19.75 -14.58
CA MET A 1 31.82 19.72 -15.31
C MET A 1 31.79 20.95 -16.20
N ALA A 2 31.89 20.76 -17.51
CA ALA A 2 31.67 21.86 -18.45
C ALA A 2 30.18 22.21 -18.42
N VAL A 3 29.85 23.50 -18.33
CA VAL A 3 28.47 23.96 -18.49
C VAL A 3 28.08 23.66 -19.94
N PRO A 4 27.02 22.89 -20.19
CA PRO A 4 26.59 22.61 -21.56
C PRO A 4 26.34 23.92 -22.29
N SER A 5 26.76 23.98 -23.55
CA SER A 5 26.55 25.19 -24.35
C SER A 5 25.05 25.51 -24.45
N LEU A 6 24.67 26.78 -24.60
CA LEU A 6 23.26 27.16 -24.77
C LEU A 6 22.58 26.38 -25.92
N ALA A 7 23.37 25.97 -26.92
CA ALA A 7 22.93 25.14 -28.04
C ALA A 7 22.60 23.69 -27.66
N GLU A 8 23.30 23.10 -26.68
CA GLU A 8 22.93 21.78 -26.12
C GLU A 8 21.66 21.86 -25.26
N ALA A 9 21.45 22.98 -24.57
CA ALA A 9 20.26 23.17 -23.73
C ALA A 9 18.95 23.30 -24.53
N THR A 10 19.03 23.66 -25.82
CA THR A 10 17.89 23.77 -26.74
C THR A 10 17.85 22.67 -27.79
N ARG A 11 18.67 21.61 -27.66
CA ARG A 11 18.73 20.54 -28.64
C ARG A 11 17.46 19.70 -28.57
N ASP A 12 16.70 19.68 -29.67
CA ASP A 12 15.47 18.93 -29.78
C ASP A 12 15.75 17.47 -30.12
N TYR A 13 16.06 16.68 -29.09
CA TYR A 13 16.33 15.24 -29.22
C TYR A 13 15.13 14.47 -29.79
N LEU A 14 13.90 14.96 -29.63
CA LEU A 14 12.72 14.36 -30.23
C LEU A 14 12.79 14.46 -31.76
N ALA A 15 13.11 15.65 -32.30
CA ALA A 15 13.23 15.85 -33.73
C ALA A 15 14.36 15.01 -34.35
N GLU A 16 15.51 14.90 -33.67
CA GLU A 16 16.64 14.07 -34.13
C GLU A 16 16.30 12.59 -34.13
N CYS A 17 15.73 12.07 -33.04
CA CYS A 17 15.38 10.65 -32.96
C CYS A 17 14.20 10.26 -33.87
N ILE A 18 13.31 11.19 -34.21
CA ILE A 18 12.28 10.98 -35.25
C ILE A 18 12.93 10.95 -36.65
N ALA A 19 13.86 11.86 -36.93
CA ALA A 19 14.54 11.91 -38.22
C ALA A 19 15.37 10.64 -38.49
N ASP A 20 15.90 10.03 -37.43
CA ASP A 20 16.65 8.77 -37.48
C ASP A 20 15.76 7.51 -37.47
N ASP A 21 14.43 7.66 -37.52
CA ASP A 21 13.45 6.56 -37.44
C ASP A 21 13.63 5.67 -36.17
N ALA A 22 14.27 6.23 -35.13
CA ALA A 22 14.63 5.51 -33.91
C ALA A 22 13.47 5.40 -32.92
N ILE A 23 12.42 6.22 -33.09
CA ILE A 23 11.22 6.21 -32.23
C ILE A 23 10.06 5.61 -33.03
N GLU A 24 9.75 4.35 -32.73
CA GLU A 24 8.55 3.73 -33.28
C GLU A 24 7.28 4.41 -32.74
N PRO A 25 6.28 4.69 -33.61
CA PRO A 25 4.99 5.19 -33.17
C PRO A 25 4.30 4.17 -32.23
N MET A 26 3.34 4.64 -31.43
CA MET A 26 2.61 3.74 -30.53
C MET A 26 1.91 2.64 -31.35
N SER A 27 2.24 1.39 -31.07
CA SER A 27 1.56 0.27 -31.72
C SER A 27 0.08 0.22 -31.32
N THR A 28 -0.78 -0.24 -32.22
CA THR A 28 -2.21 -0.46 -31.92
C THR A 28 -2.42 -1.38 -30.72
N LEU A 29 -1.50 -2.33 -30.51
CA LEU A 29 -1.52 -3.22 -29.35
C LEU A 29 -1.22 -2.46 -28.05
N THR A 30 -0.17 -1.65 -28.02
CA THR A 30 0.19 -0.81 -26.86
C THR A 30 -0.96 0.14 -26.51
N PHE A 31 -1.56 0.77 -27.53
CA PHE A 31 -2.73 1.63 -27.36
C PHE A 31 -3.91 0.86 -26.74
N GLY A 32 -4.27 -0.30 -27.31
CA GLY A 32 -5.37 -1.13 -26.81
C GLY A 32 -5.15 -1.60 -25.37
N ILE A 33 -3.93 -1.99 -25.01
CA ILE A 33 -3.58 -2.39 -23.64
C ILE A 33 -3.74 -1.22 -22.67
N ARG A 34 -3.25 -0.01 -23.01
CA ARG A 34 -3.40 1.18 -22.17
C ARG A 34 -4.85 1.59 -21.97
N VAL A 35 -5.67 1.57 -23.03
CA VAL A 35 -7.11 1.84 -22.93
C VAL A 35 -7.82 0.78 -22.06
N GLY A 36 -7.50 -0.50 -22.26
CA GLY A 36 -8.05 -1.60 -21.47
C GLY A 36 -7.67 -1.50 -20.00
N GLN A 37 -6.40 -1.23 -19.71
CA GLN A 37 -5.87 -1.02 -18.36
C GLN A 37 -6.52 0.19 -17.67
N ALA A 38 -6.60 1.33 -18.35
CA ALA A 38 -7.27 2.52 -17.84
C ALA A 38 -8.74 2.24 -17.50
N SER A 39 -9.46 1.61 -18.43
CA SER A 39 -10.88 1.27 -18.25
C SER A 39 -11.08 0.31 -17.07
N LEU A 40 -10.26 -0.74 -16.96
CA LEU A 40 -10.34 -1.71 -15.88
C LEU A 40 -10.03 -1.09 -14.51
N PHE A 41 -9.00 -0.24 -14.43
CA PHE A 41 -8.68 0.49 -13.21
C PHE A 41 -9.80 1.47 -12.82
N VAL A 42 -10.40 2.20 -13.76
CA VAL A 42 -11.53 3.07 -13.46
C VAL A 42 -12.72 2.26 -12.96
N LEU A 43 -13.09 1.17 -13.63
CA LEU A 43 -14.23 0.33 -13.24
C LEU A 43 -14.04 -0.28 -11.84
N VAL A 44 -12.87 -0.86 -11.57
CA VAL A 44 -12.55 -1.44 -10.25
C VAL A 44 -12.44 -0.36 -9.18
N GLY A 45 -11.86 0.80 -9.52
CA GLY A 45 -11.77 1.96 -8.64
C GLY A 45 -13.14 2.48 -8.23
N LEU A 46 -14.04 2.67 -9.20
CA LEU A 46 -15.44 3.06 -8.96
C LEU A 46 -16.19 2.00 -8.13
N PHE A 47 -15.95 0.71 -8.38
CA PHE A 47 -16.54 -0.37 -7.58
C PHE A 47 -16.13 -0.28 -6.11
N TYR A 48 -14.84 -0.11 -5.81
CA TYR A 48 -14.39 0.03 -4.42
C TYR A 48 -14.85 1.33 -3.78
N TRP A 49 -14.81 2.44 -4.52
CA TRP A 49 -15.21 3.74 -4.02
C TRP A 49 -16.70 3.81 -3.69
N THR A 50 -17.57 3.31 -4.58
CA THR A 50 -19.02 3.34 -4.36
C THR A 50 -19.49 2.38 -3.27
N ARG A 51 -18.78 1.27 -3.04
CA ARG A 51 -19.17 0.26 -2.06
C ARG A 51 -18.58 0.50 -0.67
N PHE A 52 -17.47 1.23 -0.58
CA PHE A 52 -16.78 1.54 0.67
C PHE A 52 -16.42 3.03 0.78
N PRO A 53 -17.41 3.94 0.71
CA PRO A 53 -17.15 5.38 0.77
C PRO A 53 -16.76 5.86 2.17
N ASP A 54 -17.23 5.18 3.23
CA ASP A 54 -17.02 5.62 4.61
C ASP A 54 -15.99 4.77 5.38
N PRO A 55 -14.90 5.37 5.90
CA PRO A 55 -13.95 4.68 6.77
C PRO A 55 -14.49 4.52 8.21
N HIS A 56 -15.54 5.25 8.59
CA HIS A 56 -16.11 5.24 9.95
C HIS A 56 -17.02 4.03 10.20
N VAL A 57 -16.43 2.84 10.19
CA VAL A 57 -17.11 1.63 10.66
C VAL A 57 -17.04 1.60 12.19
N LYS A 58 -18.17 1.35 12.86
CA LYS A 58 -18.24 1.27 14.34
C LYS A 58 -17.31 0.21 14.95
N ASP A 59 -16.90 -0.78 14.17
CA ASP A 59 -15.93 -1.79 14.58
C ASP A 59 -14.51 -1.38 14.20
N ASP A 60 -13.69 -0.97 15.18
CA ASP A 60 -12.26 -0.63 15.00
C ASP A 60 -11.43 -1.74 14.32
N ARG A 61 -11.92 -2.99 14.43
CA ARG A 61 -11.30 -4.15 13.78
C ARG A 61 -11.47 -4.12 12.26
N LEU A 62 -12.63 -3.67 11.78
CA LEU A 62 -12.97 -3.62 10.36
C LEU A 62 -12.61 -2.28 9.73
N ALA A 63 -12.47 -1.22 10.54
CA ALA A 63 -12.14 0.14 10.10
C ALA A 63 -10.85 0.16 9.25
N VAL A 64 -9.77 -0.50 9.70
CA VAL A 64 -8.49 -0.56 8.96
C VAL A 64 -8.67 -1.23 7.59
N PHE A 65 -9.42 -2.33 7.51
CA PHE A 65 -9.70 -3.01 6.25
C PHE A 65 -10.58 -2.17 5.33
N SER A 66 -11.56 -1.46 5.88
CA SER A 66 -12.42 -0.53 5.13
C SER A 66 -11.59 0.61 4.54
N MET A 67 -10.72 1.21 5.36
CA MET A 67 -9.77 2.25 4.95
C MET A 67 -8.85 1.75 3.83
N CYS A 68 -8.21 0.59 3.98
CA CYS A 68 -7.33 0.03 2.94
C CYS A 68 -8.10 -0.29 1.64
N THR A 69 -9.32 -0.83 1.74
CA THR A 69 -10.15 -1.11 0.56
C THR A 69 -10.57 0.17 -0.16
N SER A 70 -10.94 1.21 0.59
CA SER A 70 -11.27 2.53 0.04
C SER A 70 -10.05 3.18 -0.61
N LEU A 71 -8.88 3.12 0.05
CA LEU A 71 -7.61 3.61 -0.47
C LEU A 71 -7.20 2.88 -1.76
N ASN A 72 -7.43 1.58 -1.87
CA ASN A 72 -7.25 0.84 -3.13
C ASN A 72 -8.18 1.36 -4.24
N GLY A 73 -9.42 1.74 -3.91
CA GLY A 73 -10.30 2.43 -4.87
C GLY A 73 -9.67 3.70 -5.43
N TYR A 74 -9.13 4.57 -4.58
CA TYR A 74 -8.41 5.78 -5.00
C TYR A 74 -7.15 5.49 -5.82
N ILE A 75 -6.35 4.50 -5.41
CA ILE A 75 -5.14 4.07 -6.15
C ILE A 75 -5.50 3.59 -7.55
N MET A 76 -6.60 2.86 -7.70
CA MET A 76 -7.09 2.38 -9.00
C MET A 76 -7.56 3.55 -9.86
N LEU A 77 -8.40 4.45 -9.33
CA LEU A 77 -8.83 5.64 -10.08
C LEU A 77 -7.64 6.50 -10.52
N PHE A 78 -6.68 6.75 -9.63
CA PHE A 78 -5.46 7.48 -9.91
C PHE A 78 -4.61 6.82 -11.01
N SER A 79 -4.48 5.48 -10.95
CA SER A 79 -3.79 4.69 -11.96
C SER A 79 -4.51 4.73 -13.31
N GLY A 80 -5.84 4.70 -13.31
CA GLY A 80 -6.67 4.87 -14.51
C GLY A 80 -6.43 6.23 -15.17
N CYS A 81 -6.44 7.31 -14.38
CA CYS A 81 -6.12 8.65 -14.88
C CYS A 81 -4.71 8.75 -15.49
N HIS A 82 -3.69 8.18 -14.83
CA HIS A 82 -2.32 8.19 -15.36
C HIS A 82 -2.20 7.39 -16.65
N ASN A 83 -2.87 6.24 -16.76
CA ASN A 83 -2.89 5.49 -18.01
C ASN A 83 -3.53 6.28 -19.17
N LEU A 84 -4.52 7.15 -18.90
CA LEU A 84 -5.08 8.07 -19.90
C LEU A 84 -4.10 9.19 -20.27
N ILE A 85 -3.36 9.74 -19.30
CA ILE A 85 -2.30 10.74 -19.58
C ILE A 85 -1.24 10.13 -20.49
N MET A 86 -0.79 8.92 -20.19
CA MET A 86 0.20 8.18 -21.00
C MET A 86 -0.28 7.91 -22.44
N LEU A 87 -1.59 7.88 -22.71
CA LEU A 87 -2.09 7.77 -24.09
C LEU A 87 -1.74 9.00 -24.94
N SER A 88 -1.64 10.18 -24.30
CA SER A 88 -1.31 11.43 -25.00
C SER A 88 0.14 11.49 -25.46
N GLN A 89 1.03 10.68 -24.85
CA GLN A 89 2.48 10.71 -25.07
C GLN A 89 3.14 12.06 -24.76
N ALA A 90 2.41 13.00 -24.15
CA ALA A 90 2.90 14.35 -23.88
C ALA A 90 3.88 14.42 -22.70
N ASP A 91 3.93 13.35 -21.90
CA ASP A 91 4.73 13.21 -20.69
C ASP A 91 6.02 12.39 -20.89
N ASP A 92 6.31 11.98 -22.12
CA ASP A 92 7.52 11.23 -22.44
C ASP A 92 8.75 12.12 -22.53
N VAL A 93 9.81 11.74 -21.81
CA VAL A 93 11.14 12.33 -21.94
C VAL A 93 12.00 11.44 -22.81
N ILE A 94 12.61 12.02 -23.82
CA ILE A 94 13.55 11.34 -24.71
C ILE A 94 14.96 11.77 -24.35
N PHE A 95 15.80 10.78 -24.08
CA PHE A 95 17.21 10.99 -23.78
C PHE A 95 18.06 10.94 -25.06
N SER A 96 19.32 11.37 -24.96
CA SER A 96 20.28 11.44 -26.07
C SER A 96 20.58 10.09 -26.75
N ASN A 97 20.23 8.98 -26.11
CA ASN A 97 20.34 7.62 -26.64
C ASN A 97 19.03 7.15 -27.32
N CYS A 98 18.14 8.08 -27.67
CA CYS A 98 16.78 7.84 -28.18
C CYS A 98 15.94 6.89 -27.32
N THR A 99 16.30 6.73 -26.04
CA THR A 99 15.48 5.96 -25.10
C THR A 99 14.36 6.84 -24.59
N ARG A 100 13.14 6.33 -24.73
CA ARG A 100 11.92 6.98 -24.27
C ARG A 100 11.62 6.58 -22.84
N ASN A 101 11.40 7.58 -21.98
CA ASN A 101 11.05 7.38 -20.59
C ASN A 101 9.71 8.04 -20.27
N ASP A 102 8.76 7.23 -19.83
CA ASP A 102 7.37 7.62 -19.57
C ASP A 102 7.28 8.18 -18.14
N LEU A 103 7.29 9.52 -17.99
CA LEU A 103 7.27 10.16 -16.67
C LEU A 103 5.97 9.90 -15.91
N GLY A 104 4.83 9.87 -16.60
CA GLY A 104 3.54 9.56 -15.99
C GLY A 104 3.59 8.23 -15.25
N ARG A 105 4.29 7.23 -15.79
CA ARG A 105 4.47 5.94 -15.12
C ARG A 105 5.29 6.03 -13.85
N PHE A 106 6.39 6.78 -13.86
CA PHE A 106 7.19 6.96 -12.63
C PHE A 106 6.41 7.71 -11.57
N VAL A 107 5.70 8.78 -11.94
CA VAL A 107 4.84 9.53 -11.01
C VAL A 107 3.77 8.59 -10.43
N GLN A 108 3.14 7.78 -11.28
CA GLN A 108 2.16 6.79 -10.84
C GLN A 108 2.76 5.83 -9.82
N PHE A 109 3.93 5.25 -10.10
CA PHE A 109 4.57 4.26 -9.21
C PHE A 109 5.03 4.89 -7.91
N VAL A 110 5.70 6.05 -7.97
CA VAL A 110 6.24 6.76 -6.80
C VAL A 110 5.14 7.13 -5.81
N ILE A 111 3.91 7.35 -6.28
CA ILE A 111 2.76 7.62 -5.41
C ILE A 111 2.08 6.32 -4.98
N THR A 112 1.74 5.45 -5.93
CA THR A 112 0.90 4.27 -5.64
C THR A 112 1.64 3.19 -4.85
N CYS A 113 2.91 2.93 -5.14
CA CYS A 113 3.66 1.86 -4.48
C CYS A 113 3.90 2.14 -2.99
N PRO A 114 4.37 3.32 -2.56
CA PRO A 114 4.51 3.60 -1.12
C PRO A 114 3.17 3.55 -0.38
N LEU A 115 2.06 3.97 -1.01
CA LEU A 115 0.72 3.83 -0.44
C LEU A 115 0.29 2.36 -0.28
N LEU A 116 0.58 1.49 -1.24
CA LEU A 116 0.33 0.05 -1.11
C LEU A 116 1.19 -0.58 0.00
N ALA A 117 2.47 -0.22 0.08
CA ALA A 117 3.36 -0.67 1.16
C ALA A 117 2.89 -0.18 2.53
N TRP A 118 2.41 1.05 2.62
CA TRP A 118 1.82 1.60 3.84
C TRP A 118 0.58 0.80 4.27
N GLN A 119 -0.31 0.44 3.35
CA GLN A 119 -1.47 -0.40 3.67
C GLN A 119 -1.07 -1.73 4.30
N VAL A 120 0.00 -2.38 3.81
CA VAL A 120 0.50 -3.61 4.43
C VAL A 120 0.84 -3.38 5.91
N SER A 121 1.54 -2.29 6.21
CA SER A 121 1.91 -1.94 7.58
C SER A 121 0.72 -1.61 8.49
N LEU A 122 -0.34 -0.98 7.93
CA LEU A 122 -1.59 -0.72 8.63
C LEU A 122 -2.35 -2.01 8.93
N LEU A 123 -2.43 -2.92 7.96
CA LEU A 123 -3.07 -4.23 8.10
C LEU A 123 -2.33 -5.13 9.11
N ALA A 124 -1.00 -5.04 9.14
CA ALA A 124 -0.14 -5.68 10.13
C ALA A 124 -0.30 -5.08 11.54
N ARG A 125 -0.88 -3.88 11.67
CA ARG A 125 -0.86 -3.06 12.89
C ARG A 125 0.57 -2.86 13.41
N SER A 126 1.52 -2.70 12.49
CA SER A 126 2.93 -2.53 12.85
C SER A 126 3.17 -1.18 13.52
N LYS A 127 4.26 -1.12 14.30
CA LYS A 127 4.74 0.11 14.94
C LYS A 127 4.99 1.21 13.89
N MET A 128 4.84 2.48 14.28
CA MET A 128 5.05 3.62 13.37
C MET A 128 6.39 3.58 12.65
N GLN A 129 7.45 3.15 13.33
CA GLN A 129 8.76 2.94 12.72
C GLN A 129 8.68 2.03 11.47
N ARG A 130 7.99 0.89 11.57
CA ARG A 130 7.84 -0.06 10.45
C ARG A 130 7.05 0.54 9.29
N GLN A 131 6.01 1.32 9.60
CA GLN A 131 5.20 1.99 8.58
C GLN A 131 6.06 2.95 7.76
N VAL A 132 6.86 3.78 8.45
CA VAL A 132 7.78 4.72 7.82
C VAL A 132 8.87 4.01 7.02
N GLU A 133 9.47 2.95 7.57
CA GLU A 133 10.50 2.16 6.86
C GLU A 133 9.97 1.55 5.56
N LEU A 134 8.77 0.98 5.56
CA LEU A 134 8.15 0.39 4.36
C LEU A 134 7.87 1.44 3.28
N VAL A 135 7.34 2.59 3.68
CA VAL A 135 7.09 3.73 2.77
C VAL A 135 8.39 4.26 2.20
N LEU A 136 9.39 4.55 3.04
CA LEU A 136 10.67 5.13 2.63
C LEU A 136 11.47 4.17 1.75
N CYS A 137 11.57 2.89 2.11
CA CYS A 137 12.27 1.91 1.27
C CYS A 137 11.63 1.82 -0.11
N THR A 138 10.30 1.81 -0.17
CA THR A 138 9.56 1.77 -1.45
C THR A 138 9.78 3.03 -2.28
N PHE A 139 9.69 4.19 -1.65
CA PHE A 139 9.90 5.47 -2.31
C PHE A 139 11.33 5.61 -2.85
N LEU A 140 12.33 5.36 -2.00
CA LEU A 140 13.75 5.45 -2.37
C LEU A 140 14.13 4.45 -3.47
N MET A 141 13.60 3.22 -3.41
CA MET A 141 13.77 2.23 -4.48
C MET A 141 13.31 2.79 -5.84
N LEU A 142 12.15 3.44 -5.90
CA LEU A 142 11.60 3.99 -7.14
C LEU A 142 12.35 5.23 -7.62
N VAL A 143 12.78 6.10 -6.70
CA VAL A 143 13.62 7.25 -7.02
C VAL A 143 14.97 6.79 -7.59
N MET A 144 15.59 5.76 -7.01
CA MET A 144 16.82 5.16 -7.55
C MET A 144 16.59 4.53 -8.93
N GLY A 145 15.43 3.90 -9.16
CA GLY A 145 15.05 3.37 -10.46
C GLY A 145 14.88 4.46 -11.52
N LEU A 146 14.22 5.58 -11.19
CA LEU A 146 14.14 6.75 -12.06
C LEU A 146 15.53 7.32 -12.35
N TRP A 147 16.37 7.43 -11.33
CA TRP A 147 17.73 7.93 -11.49
C TRP A 147 18.57 7.01 -12.39
N ALA A 148 18.44 5.68 -12.26
CA ALA A 148 19.09 4.73 -13.14
C ALA A 148 18.69 4.93 -14.61
N ASN A 149 17.41 5.20 -14.90
CA ASN A 149 16.96 5.49 -16.26
C ASN A 149 17.50 6.82 -16.82
N ALA A 150 17.81 7.79 -15.97
CA ALA A 150 18.36 9.07 -16.39
C ALA A 150 19.88 9.04 -16.66
N ILE A 151 20.59 7.99 -16.22
CA ILE A 151 22.05 7.89 -16.37
C ILE A 151 22.40 7.29 -17.74
N PRO A 152 23.14 7.99 -18.62
CA PRO A 152 23.52 7.47 -19.92
C PRO A 152 24.64 6.41 -19.85
N GLU A 153 25.55 6.51 -18.90
CA GLU A 153 26.66 5.56 -18.74
C GLU A 153 26.21 4.25 -18.10
N TYR A 154 26.48 3.13 -18.77
CA TYR A 154 26.08 1.80 -18.31
C TYR A 154 26.57 1.45 -16.90
N HIS A 155 27.83 1.75 -16.57
CA HIS A 155 28.39 1.40 -15.26
C HIS A 155 27.69 2.12 -14.10
N TYR A 156 27.52 3.44 -14.21
CA TYR A 156 26.84 4.23 -13.18
C TYR A 156 25.36 3.89 -13.09
N ARG A 157 24.72 3.58 -14.22
CA ARG A 157 23.34 3.07 -14.27
C ARG A 157 23.18 1.77 -13.50
N MET A 158 24.07 0.80 -13.72
CA MET A 158 24.04 -0.47 -13.00
C MET A 158 24.32 -0.31 -11.51
N MET A 159 25.17 0.64 -11.12
CA MET A 159 25.37 1.01 -9.70
C MET A 159 24.07 1.57 -9.08
N ALA A 160 23.40 2.51 -9.75
CA ALA A 160 22.13 3.07 -9.28
C ALA A 160 21.04 1.99 -9.17
N PHE A 161 20.96 1.08 -10.15
CA PHE A 161 20.09 -0.09 -10.10
C PHE A 161 20.41 -1.00 -8.89
N GLY A 162 21.70 -1.24 -8.62
CA GLY A 162 22.14 -2.01 -7.45
C GLY A 162 21.71 -1.38 -6.12
N ILE A 163 21.78 -0.05 -6.01
CA ILE A 163 21.26 0.69 -4.84
C ILE A 163 19.73 0.56 -4.74
N GLY A 164 19.01 0.62 -5.87
CA GLY A 164 17.58 0.36 -5.92
C GLY A 164 17.22 -1.05 -5.42
N LEU A 165 17.96 -2.07 -5.85
CA LEU A 165 17.81 -3.46 -5.38
C LEU A 165 18.11 -3.62 -3.90
N LEU A 166 19.05 -2.85 -3.34
CA LEU A 166 19.30 -2.82 -1.90
C LEU A 166 18.05 -2.35 -1.15
N PHE A 167 17.41 -1.26 -1.59
CA PHE A 167 16.14 -0.80 -0.99
C PHE A 167 14.99 -1.78 -1.18
N PHE A 168 14.93 -2.49 -2.31
CA PHE A 168 13.97 -3.59 -2.50
C PHE A 168 14.22 -4.73 -1.50
N THR A 169 15.48 -5.08 -1.25
CA THR A 169 15.85 -6.12 -0.27
C THR A 169 15.46 -5.69 1.14
N LEU A 170 15.72 -4.42 1.51
CA LEU A 170 15.28 -3.85 2.79
C LEU A 170 13.76 -3.85 2.91
N LEU A 171 13.02 -3.54 1.83
CA LEU A 171 11.57 -3.66 1.78
C LEU A 171 11.11 -5.09 2.08
N VAL A 172 11.70 -6.11 1.45
CA VAL A 172 11.37 -7.53 1.71
C VAL A 172 11.66 -7.93 3.16
N ILE A 173 12.78 -7.49 3.73
CA ILE A 173 13.13 -7.71 5.14
C ILE A 173 12.08 -7.06 6.05
N ASN A 174 11.68 -5.81 5.77
CA ASN A 174 10.68 -5.10 6.55
C ASN A 174 9.29 -5.75 6.46
N LEU A 175 8.93 -6.33 5.30
CA LEU A 175 7.70 -7.12 5.16
C LEU A 175 7.75 -8.41 5.99
N ASP A 176 8.90 -9.12 6.03
CA ASP A 176 9.08 -10.28 6.89
C ASP A 176 8.92 -9.91 8.38
N TRP A 177 9.52 -8.79 8.79
CA TRP A 177 9.35 -8.30 10.14
C TRP A 177 7.92 -7.90 10.47
N ALA A 178 7.19 -7.28 9.54
CA ALA A 178 5.78 -6.97 9.74
C ALA A 178 4.98 -8.25 10.05
N VAL A 179 5.21 -9.34 9.29
CA VAL A 179 4.58 -10.65 9.57
C VAL A 179 4.98 -11.19 10.94
N ARG A 180 6.26 -11.12 11.30
CA ARG A 180 6.76 -11.60 12.61
C ARG A 180 6.18 -10.82 13.77
N GLU A 181 6.15 -9.49 13.69
CA GLU A 181 5.59 -8.61 14.72
C GLU A 181 4.11 -8.91 14.94
N THR A 182 3.33 -9.06 13.85
CA THR A 182 1.89 -9.36 13.92
C THR A 182 1.59 -10.77 14.43
N SER A 183 2.51 -11.72 14.27
CA SER A 183 2.35 -13.13 14.65
C SER A 183 3.11 -13.54 15.91
N GLU A 184 3.69 -12.58 16.65
CA GLU A 184 4.56 -12.85 17.81
C GLU A 184 5.70 -13.83 17.49
N ASN A 185 6.35 -13.67 16.34
CA ASN A 185 7.40 -14.54 15.79
C ASN A 185 6.98 -15.99 15.50
N LYS A 186 5.68 -16.32 15.49
CA LYS A 186 5.20 -17.66 15.12
C LYS A 186 5.21 -17.88 13.61
N GLU A 187 5.06 -16.79 12.85
CA GLU A 187 5.15 -16.81 11.39
C GLU A 187 6.26 -15.89 10.87
N SER A 188 6.64 -16.13 9.62
CA SER A 188 7.56 -15.33 8.81
C SER A 188 7.03 -15.34 7.37
N LEU A 189 7.64 -14.55 6.50
CA LEU A 189 7.41 -14.61 5.06
C LEU A 189 7.62 -16.06 4.52
N PHE A 190 8.63 -16.72 5.09
CA PHE A 190 9.03 -18.13 4.98
C PHE A 190 7.96 -19.17 5.32
N LYS A 191 7.26 -18.94 6.44
CA LYS A 191 6.62 -20.00 7.21
C LYS A 191 5.37 -19.45 7.89
N GLY A 192 4.23 -20.11 7.69
CA GLY A 192 2.96 -19.68 8.26
C GLY A 192 1.77 -19.98 7.35
N ARG A 193 0.57 -19.64 7.79
CA ARG A 193 -0.66 -19.73 6.97
C ARG A 193 -1.56 -18.50 7.15
N SER A 194 -1.12 -17.47 7.87
CA SER A 194 -1.91 -16.26 8.08
C SER A 194 -2.19 -15.50 6.77
N HIS A 195 -3.32 -14.79 6.75
CA HIS A 195 -3.63 -13.88 5.64
C HIS A 195 -2.65 -12.71 5.55
N MET A 196 -2.07 -12.28 6.68
CA MET A 196 -1.04 -11.23 6.69
C MET A 196 0.21 -11.67 5.90
N ARG A 197 0.66 -12.91 6.09
CA ARG A 197 1.72 -13.50 5.27
C ARG A 197 1.32 -13.54 3.80
N GLY A 198 0.09 -13.97 3.51
CA GLY A 198 -0.44 -14.02 2.14
C GLY A 198 -0.37 -12.65 1.43
N ILE A 199 -0.72 -11.56 2.12
CA ILE A 199 -0.62 -10.19 1.59
C ILE A 199 0.84 -9.85 1.28
N CYS A 200 1.76 -10.08 2.21
CA CYS A 200 3.18 -9.78 2.01
C CYS A 200 3.80 -10.58 0.87
N VAL A 201 3.51 -11.89 0.80
CA VAL A 201 3.99 -12.76 -0.28
C VAL A 201 3.42 -12.31 -1.63
N CYS A 202 2.15 -11.92 -1.69
CA CYS A 202 1.55 -11.36 -2.90
C CYS A 202 2.32 -10.12 -3.40
N VAL A 203 2.66 -9.19 -2.50
CA VAL A 203 3.49 -8.02 -2.84
C VAL A 203 4.85 -8.46 -3.37
N VAL A 204 5.60 -9.29 -2.64
CA VAL A 204 6.96 -9.68 -3.04
C VAL A 204 6.97 -10.41 -4.39
N VAL A 205 6.07 -11.37 -4.59
CA VAL A 205 5.98 -12.17 -5.84
C VAL A 205 5.61 -11.30 -7.02
N THR A 206 4.69 -10.35 -6.86
CA THR A 206 4.31 -9.47 -7.96
C THR A 206 5.37 -8.40 -8.21
N TRP A 207 6.02 -7.88 -7.17
CA TRP A 207 6.94 -6.75 -7.29
C TRP A 207 8.35 -7.14 -7.75
N ILE A 208 8.82 -8.36 -7.44
CA ILE A 208 10.14 -8.83 -7.92
C ILE A 208 10.23 -8.89 -9.44
N THR A 209 9.08 -9.00 -10.12
CA THR A 209 9.04 -9.05 -11.58
C THR A 209 9.50 -7.72 -12.20
N PHE A 210 9.30 -6.57 -11.54
CA PHE A 210 9.65 -5.24 -12.04
C PHE A 210 11.16 -5.01 -12.22
N PRO A 211 12.03 -5.25 -11.21
CA PRO A 211 13.46 -5.14 -11.41
C PRO A 211 14.00 -6.15 -12.44
N ILE A 212 13.36 -7.33 -12.56
CA ILE A 212 13.72 -8.30 -13.61
C ILE A 212 13.38 -7.73 -15.00
N ALA A 213 12.17 -7.19 -15.18
CA ALA A 213 11.74 -6.58 -16.44
C ALA A 213 12.62 -5.39 -16.84
N TRP A 214 12.97 -4.54 -15.87
CA TRP A 214 13.91 -3.43 -16.11
C TRP A 214 15.29 -3.93 -16.54
N LEU A 215 15.81 -4.98 -15.88
CA LEU A 215 17.13 -5.53 -16.18
C LEU A 215 17.19 -6.14 -17.58
N ILE A 216 16.13 -6.82 -18.04
CA ILE A 216 16.06 -7.38 -19.40
C ILE A 216 15.72 -6.33 -20.47
N GLY A 217 15.19 -5.18 -20.06
CA GLY A 217 14.77 -4.10 -20.94
C GLY A 217 15.92 -3.35 -21.63
N PRO A 218 15.60 -2.34 -22.44
CA PRO A 218 16.57 -1.54 -23.20
C PRO A 218 17.60 -0.82 -22.33
N ASN A 219 17.21 -0.49 -21.09
CA ASN A 219 18.07 0.20 -20.14
C ASN A 219 19.08 -0.73 -19.43
N GLY A 220 18.77 -2.02 -19.32
CA GLY A 220 19.64 -3.04 -18.74
C GLY A 220 20.46 -3.76 -19.82
N VAL A 221 20.17 -5.05 -20.05
CA VAL A 221 20.92 -5.91 -20.99
C VAL A 221 20.36 -5.91 -22.42
N ARG A 222 19.27 -5.18 -22.69
CA ARG A 222 18.67 -5.05 -24.04
C ARG A 222 18.20 -6.37 -24.65
N ALA A 223 17.67 -7.27 -23.84
CA ALA A 223 17.14 -8.56 -24.31
C ALA A 223 15.76 -8.43 -24.96
N ILE A 224 14.97 -7.40 -24.61
CA ILE A 224 13.67 -7.12 -25.22
C ILE A 224 13.61 -5.69 -25.79
N PRO A 225 12.83 -5.45 -26.86
CA PRO A 225 12.64 -4.12 -27.41
C PRO A 225 11.77 -3.24 -26.49
N GLY A 226 11.87 -1.91 -26.64
CA GLY A 226 11.14 -0.96 -25.79
C GLY A 226 9.62 -1.12 -25.82
N GLN A 227 9.03 -1.44 -26.98
CA GLN A 227 7.59 -1.72 -27.08
C GLN A 227 7.18 -2.94 -26.23
N ALA A 228 7.99 -4.00 -26.24
CA ALA A 228 7.71 -5.19 -25.43
C ALA A 228 7.85 -4.88 -23.94
N GLU A 229 8.84 -4.07 -23.54
CA GLU A 229 8.99 -3.61 -22.15
C GLU A 229 7.75 -2.84 -21.68
N VAL A 230 7.22 -1.92 -22.50
CA VAL A 230 5.99 -1.16 -22.16
C VAL A 230 4.82 -2.11 -21.92
N ILE A 231 4.61 -3.09 -22.80
CA ILE A 231 3.53 -4.09 -22.68
C ILE A 231 3.70 -4.91 -21.39
N VAL A 232 4.90 -5.41 -21.15
CA VAL A 232 5.22 -6.24 -19.97
C VAL A 232 4.98 -5.45 -18.69
N LEU A 233 5.51 -4.23 -18.59
CA LEU A 233 5.32 -3.36 -17.42
C LEU A 233 3.85 -2.99 -17.20
N SER A 234 3.08 -2.72 -18.25
CA SER A 234 1.63 -2.49 -18.18
C SER A 234 0.89 -3.68 -17.59
N CYS A 235 1.18 -4.90 -18.05
CA CYS A 235 0.59 -6.13 -17.52
C CYS A 235 0.97 -6.36 -16.05
N MET A 236 2.21 -6.12 -15.67
CA MET A 236 2.68 -6.29 -14.29
C MET A 236 2.04 -5.28 -13.34
N ASP A 237 1.89 -4.02 -13.78
CA ASP A 237 1.18 -2.99 -13.03
C ASP A 237 -0.26 -3.40 -12.74
N LEU A 238 -0.95 -3.87 -13.78
CA LEU A 238 -2.31 -4.35 -13.67
C LEU A 238 -2.42 -5.55 -12.70
N ILE A 239 -1.61 -6.58 -12.91
CA ILE A 239 -1.64 -7.81 -12.12
C ILE A 239 -1.32 -7.51 -10.65
N SER A 240 -0.28 -6.72 -10.38
CA SER A 240 0.16 -6.42 -9.01
C SER A 240 -0.91 -5.67 -8.21
N LYS A 241 -1.48 -4.60 -8.77
CA LYS A 241 -2.51 -3.79 -8.11
C LYS A 241 -3.82 -4.55 -7.92
N LEU A 242 -4.28 -5.28 -8.96
CA LEU A 242 -5.52 -6.05 -8.88
C LEU A 242 -5.39 -7.22 -7.91
N SER A 243 -4.28 -7.96 -7.95
CA SER A 243 -4.05 -9.09 -7.04
C SER A 243 -4.03 -8.62 -5.59
N PHE A 244 -3.30 -7.53 -5.30
CA PHE A 244 -3.25 -6.95 -3.95
C PHE A 244 -4.64 -6.50 -3.48
N SER A 245 -5.34 -5.71 -4.29
CA SER A 245 -6.64 -5.14 -3.92
C SER A 245 -7.71 -6.23 -3.75
N ALA A 246 -7.73 -7.22 -4.65
CA ALA A 246 -8.63 -8.36 -4.57
C ALA A 246 -8.34 -9.19 -3.32
N TYR A 247 -7.07 -9.39 -2.96
CA TYR A 247 -6.71 -10.15 -1.77
C TYR A 247 -7.07 -9.42 -0.48
N VAL A 248 -6.82 -8.11 -0.38
CA VAL A 248 -7.27 -7.29 0.76
C VAL A 248 -8.79 -7.34 0.90
N TYR A 249 -9.51 -7.21 -0.21
CA TYR A 249 -10.98 -7.32 -0.24
C TYR A 249 -11.47 -8.72 0.19
N TYR A 250 -10.81 -9.78 -0.26
CA TYR A 250 -11.11 -11.15 0.13
C TYR A 250 -10.96 -11.36 1.64
N VAL A 251 -9.83 -10.92 2.21
CA VAL A 251 -9.56 -11.02 3.66
C VAL A 251 -10.60 -10.24 4.46
N ARG A 252 -10.94 -9.03 4.02
CA ARG A 252 -12.01 -8.22 4.63
C ARG A 252 -13.35 -8.94 4.61
N THR A 253 -13.73 -9.53 3.48
CA THR A 253 -15.00 -10.23 3.32
C THR A 253 -15.06 -11.47 4.20
N SER A 254 -13.99 -12.25 4.24
CA SER A 254 -13.82 -13.40 5.14
C SER A 254 -14.02 -12.97 6.60
N TRP A 255 -13.35 -11.90 7.02
CA TRP A 255 -13.46 -11.37 8.38
C TRP A 255 -14.87 -10.87 8.72
N SER A 256 -15.51 -10.15 7.80
CA SER A 256 -16.89 -9.68 7.97
C SER A 256 -17.86 -10.85 8.18
N ASN A 257 -17.69 -11.95 7.45
CA ASN A 257 -18.51 -13.14 7.59
C ASN A 257 -18.29 -13.82 8.95
N THR A 258 -17.05 -13.89 9.44
CA THR A 258 -16.73 -14.42 10.78
C THR A 258 -17.40 -13.59 11.87
N LEU A 259 -17.32 -12.25 11.81
CA LEU A 259 -17.97 -11.37 12.79
C LEU A 259 -19.50 -11.50 12.78
N LEU A 260 -20.12 -11.66 11.61
CA LEU A 260 -21.56 -11.88 11.50
C LEU A 260 -21.98 -13.23 12.10
N ALA A 261 -21.18 -14.29 11.89
CA ALA A 261 -21.42 -15.59 12.50
C ALA A 261 -21.34 -15.52 14.03
N GLU A 262 -20.36 -14.80 14.57
CA GLU A 262 -20.22 -14.57 16.02
C GLU A 262 -21.41 -13.80 16.59
N ARG A 263 -21.83 -12.70 15.96
CA ARG A 263 -23.01 -11.94 16.40
C ARG A 263 -24.28 -12.79 16.41
N ARG A 264 -24.46 -13.65 15.42
CA ARG A 264 -25.60 -14.60 15.36
C ARG A 264 -25.51 -15.63 16.49
N ALA A 265 -24.33 -16.20 16.75
CA ALA A 265 -24.14 -17.16 17.83
C ALA A 265 -24.44 -16.54 19.21
N SER A 266 -23.95 -15.31 19.47
CA SER A 266 -24.24 -14.58 20.70
C SER A 266 -25.73 -14.23 20.84
N ALA A 267 -26.40 -13.82 19.75
CA ALA A 267 -27.83 -13.53 19.78
C ALA A 267 -28.68 -14.78 20.06
N MET A 268 -28.32 -15.93 19.48
CA MET A 268 -29.00 -17.20 19.76
C MET A 268 -28.80 -17.63 21.21
N ALA A 269 -27.57 -17.56 21.74
CA ALA A 269 -27.27 -17.88 23.14
C ALA A 269 -28.09 -17.00 24.10
N ALA A 270 -28.11 -15.68 23.86
CA ALA A 270 -28.92 -14.74 24.63
C ALA A 270 -30.43 -15.08 24.59
N SER A 271 -30.96 -15.45 23.42
CA SER A 271 -32.37 -15.85 23.28
C SER A 271 -32.71 -17.17 23.99
N SER A 272 -31.73 -18.07 24.16
CA SER A 272 -31.89 -19.35 24.84
C SER A 272 -31.58 -19.28 26.35
N GLY A 273 -31.18 -18.11 26.88
CA GLY A 273 -30.73 -17.98 28.27
C GLY A 273 -29.44 -18.75 28.57
N ILE A 274 -28.67 -19.10 27.54
CA ILE A 274 -27.40 -19.82 27.65
C ILE A 274 -26.27 -18.79 27.54
N GLU A 275 -25.20 -18.99 28.30
CA GLU A 275 -23.99 -18.16 28.17
C GLU A 275 -23.39 -18.31 26.76
N PRO A 276 -23.01 -17.22 26.07
CA PRO A 276 -22.48 -17.31 24.73
C PRO A 276 -21.22 -18.19 24.70
N PRO A 277 -21.03 -19.01 23.64
CA PRO A 277 -19.86 -19.86 23.54
C PRO A 277 -18.58 -19.00 23.63
N PRO A 278 -17.57 -19.45 24.39
CA PRO A 278 -16.34 -18.68 24.55
C PRO A 278 -15.68 -18.45 23.20
N LEU A 279 -15.46 -17.18 22.86
CA LEU A 279 -14.78 -16.74 21.62
C LEU A 279 -13.30 -17.17 21.57
N GLN A 280 -12.81 -17.85 22.59
CA GLN A 280 -11.40 -18.21 22.83
C GLN A 280 -10.80 -19.15 21.78
N HIS A 281 -11.63 -19.98 21.13
CA HIS A 281 -11.14 -20.95 20.13
C HIS A 281 -11.02 -20.39 18.71
N LEU A 282 -11.48 -19.16 18.45
CA LEU A 282 -11.42 -18.57 17.11
C LEU A 282 -10.06 -17.90 16.91
N THR A 283 -9.16 -18.58 16.19
CA THR A 283 -7.93 -17.98 15.67
C THR A 283 -8.28 -16.81 14.76
N SER A 284 -7.61 -15.68 14.92
CA SER A 284 -7.72 -14.53 14.01
C SER A 284 -7.30 -14.93 12.60
N PRO A 285 -8.17 -14.84 11.57
CA PRO A 285 -7.76 -15.06 10.19
C PRO A 285 -6.54 -14.23 9.76
N VAL A 286 -6.39 -13.02 10.29
CA VAL A 286 -5.32 -12.09 9.91
C VAL A 286 -3.97 -12.51 10.47
N THR A 287 -3.92 -12.90 11.75
CA THR A 287 -2.67 -13.15 12.47
C THR A 287 -2.39 -14.64 12.70
N GLY A 288 -3.40 -15.50 12.52
CA GLY A 288 -3.33 -16.92 12.88
C GLY A 288 -3.32 -17.20 14.39
N LEU A 289 -3.38 -16.17 15.24
CA LEU A 289 -3.26 -16.28 16.68
C LEU A 289 -4.61 -16.44 17.39
N PRO A 290 -4.68 -17.14 18.54
CA PRO A 290 -5.84 -17.09 19.43
C PRO A 290 -6.15 -15.65 19.84
N ARG A 291 -7.43 -15.27 19.82
CA ARG A 291 -7.88 -13.87 19.95
C ARG A 291 -7.55 -13.22 21.30
N ASP A 292 -7.34 -14.01 22.35
CA ASP A 292 -7.04 -13.51 23.70
C ASP A 292 -5.76 -12.67 23.74
N HIS A 293 -4.80 -12.96 22.84
CA HIS A 293 -3.54 -12.23 22.70
C HIS A 293 -3.67 -10.86 22.00
N ILE A 294 -4.73 -10.62 21.22
CA ILE A 294 -4.93 -9.32 20.56
C ILE A 294 -5.31 -8.25 21.60
N ARG A 295 -5.93 -8.63 22.72
CA ARG A 295 -6.33 -7.70 23.79
C ARG A 295 -5.15 -7.20 24.63
N SER A 296 -4.11 -8.02 24.81
CA SER A 296 -2.94 -7.68 25.63
C SER A 296 -1.82 -6.95 24.86
N GLY A 297 -1.76 -7.10 23.53
CA GLY A 297 -0.82 -6.35 22.68
C GLY A 297 -1.29 -4.93 22.32
N LEU A 298 -2.54 -4.58 22.64
CA LEU A 298 -3.06 -3.22 22.52
C LEU A 298 -2.54 -2.38 23.68
N GLY A 299 -1.30 -1.92 23.57
CA GLY A 299 -0.76 -0.79 24.33
C GLY A 299 -1.42 0.53 23.95
N TYR A 300 -2.75 0.54 23.81
CA TYR A 300 -3.56 1.72 24.04
C TYR A 300 -3.85 1.69 25.53
N GLU A 301 -2.97 2.32 26.32
CA GLU A 301 -3.37 2.84 27.62
C GLU A 301 -4.55 3.76 27.34
N GLY A 302 -5.76 3.23 27.52
CA GLY A 302 -6.94 4.05 27.66
C GLY A 302 -6.64 5.04 28.78
N HIS A 303 -6.56 6.30 28.41
CA HIS A 303 -6.58 7.43 29.30
C HIS A 303 -7.81 7.27 30.21
N LYS A 304 -7.60 6.67 31.39
CA LYS A 304 -8.52 6.76 32.51
C LYS A 304 -8.32 8.15 33.10
N GLU A 305 -8.89 9.17 32.47
CA GLU A 305 -9.14 10.43 33.15
C GLU A 305 -10.41 10.29 34.00
N GLY A 306 -10.19 10.12 35.31
CA GLY A 306 -10.92 10.89 36.31
C GLY A 306 -12.31 10.41 36.73
N GLU A 307 -12.40 9.24 37.37
CA GLU A 307 -13.42 8.99 38.39
C GLU A 307 -12.74 8.29 39.59
N GLU A 308 -12.36 9.07 40.59
CA GLU A 308 -12.19 8.71 42.02
C GLU A 308 -11.71 9.98 42.75
N GLU A 309 -12.62 10.61 43.50
CA GLU A 309 -12.74 10.50 44.96
C GLU A 309 -12.08 11.68 45.66
N ASN A 310 -12.91 12.54 46.25
CA ASN A 310 -12.48 13.42 47.32
C ASN A 310 -13.61 13.52 48.34
N GLU A 311 -13.85 12.41 49.04
CA GLU A 311 -14.52 12.39 50.33
C GLU A 311 -13.46 12.33 51.45
N ASN A 312 -13.73 13.11 52.50
CA ASN A 312 -13.10 13.11 53.83
C ASN A 312 -11.72 13.75 53.98
N ASN A 313 -11.72 14.99 54.49
CA ASN A 313 -11.10 15.17 55.80
C ASN A 313 -11.70 16.31 56.66
N SER A 314 -12.08 15.89 57.89
CA SER A 314 -12.01 16.62 59.16
C SER A 314 -12.92 17.81 59.44
N GLY A 315 -13.86 17.58 60.37
CA GLY A 315 -14.65 18.61 61.03
C GLY A 315 -13.88 19.40 62.09
N VAL A 316 -14.37 20.61 62.35
CA VAL A 316 -14.25 21.31 63.63
C VAL A 316 -15.60 21.95 63.96
N LEU A 317 -15.96 21.73 65.21
CA LEU A 317 -17.18 22.01 65.98
C LEU A 317 -17.33 23.49 66.36
N VAL A 318 -18.48 24.14 66.11
CA VAL A 318 -19.02 25.24 66.96
C VAL A 318 -20.57 25.28 66.89
N LEU A 319 -21.20 25.27 68.06
CA LEU A 319 -22.62 25.44 68.41
C LEU A 319 -23.15 26.83 67.95
N ALA A 320 -24.41 27.13 67.66
CA ALA A 320 -25.65 27.05 68.45
C ALA A 320 -26.79 27.75 67.63
N PRO A 321 -28.04 27.89 68.14
CA PRO A 321 -29.27 27.83 67.33
C PRO A 321 -30.00 29.17 67.12
N GLY A 322 -30.97 29.18 66.19
CA GLY A 322 -32.21 29.94 66.39
C GLY A 322 -32.74 30.75 65.20
N ALA A 323 -34.08 30.74 65.14
CA ALA A 323 -35.00 31.71 64.54
C ALA A 323 -35.45 31.51 63.08
N GLU A 324 -36.69 31.04 62.97
CA GLU A 324 -37.70 31.47 61.99
C GLU A 324 -37.70 33.00 61.81
N VAL A 325 -38.14 33.47 60.63
CA VAL A 325 -39.20 34.47 60.40
C VAL A 325 -39.13 34.99 58.95
N GLU A 326 -40.16 34.64 58.17
CA GLU A 326 -40.98 35.53 57.33
C GLU A 326 -40.29 36.62 56.45
N LYS A 327 -40.21 36.37 55.14
CA LYS A 327 -40.88 37.08 54.01
C LYS A 327 -40.13 36.91 52.69
#